data_AF-A0A3D2JUJ2-F1
#
_entry.id   AF-A0A3D2JUJ2-F1
#
_cell.length_a   1.000
_cell.length_b   1.000
_cell.length_c   1.000
_cell.angle_alpha   90.00
_cell.angle_beta   90.00
_cell.angle_gamma   90.00
#
_symmetry.space_group_name_H-M   'P 1'
#
loop_
_entity.id
_entity.type
_entity.pdbx_description
1 polymer ?
#
loop_
_entity_poly.entity_id
_entity_poly.type
_entity_poly.pdbx_seq_one_letter_code
_entity_poly.pdbx_strand_id
1 'polypeptide(L)' 'MSRRNQLRIIGGTHRSRLVTFPDHDGLRPTGDRVREMLFNWLQMS' A
#
# COMPACT_ATOMS: atom_id res chain seq x y z
N MET A 1 1.18 3.46 23.26
CA MET A 1 0.23 3.71 22.15
C MET A 1 0.75 2.99 20.91
N SER A 2 0.05 1.95 20.43
CA SER A 2 0.41 1.29 19.17
C SER A 2 0.21 2.29 18.03
N ARG A 3 1.27 2.61 17.28
CA ARG A 3 1.15 3.41 16.05
C ARG A 3 0.32 2.60 15.06
N ARG A 4 -0.84 3.11 14.65
CA ARG A 4 -1.67 2.44 13.64
C ARG A 4 -0.96 2.51 12.30
N ASN A 5 -0.67 1.35 11.71
CA ASN A 5 -0.12 1.28 10.36
C ASN A 5 -1.21 1.67 9.35
N GLN A 6 -0.81 2.37 8.29
CA GLN A 6 -1.71 2.88 7.27
C GLN A 6 -1.12 2.76 5.87
N LEU A 7 -1.97 2.48 4.90
CA LEU A 7 -1.63 2.36 3.48
C LEU A 7 -2.70 3.06 2.62
N ARG A 8 -2.27 3.79 1.58
CA ARG A 8 -3.17 4.36 0.58
C ARG A 8 -3.27 3.43 -0.64
N ILE A 9 -4.50 3.19 -1.08
CA ILE A 9 -4.76 2.54 -2.36
C ILE A 9 -4.46 3.53 -3.49
N ILE A 10 -3.54 3.18 -4.40
CA ILE A 10 -2.99 4.10 -5.42
C ILE A 10 -3.72 4.06 -6.78
N GLY A 11 -4.59 3.07 -7.02
CA GLY A 11 -5.29 2.91 -8.30
C GLY A 11 -6.56 2.04 -8.23
N GLY A 12 -7.22 1.86 -9.37
CA GLY A 12 -8.45 1.08 -9.50
C GLY A 12 -9.69 1.72 -8.86
N THR A 13 -10.77 0.94 -8.74
CA THR A 13 -12.08 1.38 -8.20
C THR A 13 -12.02 1.90 -6.77
N HIS A 14 -10.98 1.56 -6.01
CA HIS A 14 -10.80 1.96 -4.61
C HIS A 14 -9.69 3.00 -4.40
N ARG A 15 -9.23 3.67 -5.47
CA ARG A 15 -8.19 4.70 -5.43
C ARG A 15 -8.43 5.73 -4.31
N SER A 16 -7.35 6.18 -3.69
CA SER A 16 -7.30 7.18 -2.62
C SER A 16 -7.87 6.75 -1.27
N ARG A 17 -8.40 5.53 -1.14
CA ARG A 17 -8.84 5.01 0.15
C ARG A 17 -7.64 4.72 1.05
N LEU A 18 -7.76 5.11 2.33
CA LEU A 18 -6.81 4.75 3.39
C LEU A 18 -7.27 3.44 4.05
N VAL A 19 -6.34 2.50 4.17
CA VAL A 19 -6.51 1.22 4.86
C VAL A 19 -5.65 1.27 6.13
N THR A 20 -6.25 1.00 7.28
CA THR A 20 -5.53 0.87 8.55
C THR A 20 -5.46 -0.59 8.94
N PHE A 21 -4.35 -0.99 9.56
CA PHE A 21 -4.11 -2.38 9.94
C PHE A 21 -3.28 -2.44 11.24
N PRO A 22 -3.43 -3.53 12.03
CA PRO A 22 -2.62 -3.73 13.22
C PRO A 22 -1.15 -3.89 12.87
N ASP A 23 -0.28 -3.62 13.84
CA ASP A 23 1.14 -3.91 13.71
C ASP A 23 1.41 -5.41 13.89
N HIS A 24 2.43 -5.92 13.22
CA HIS A 24 2.83 -7.32 13.30
C HIS A 24 4.33 -7.44 13.03
N ASP A 25 4.98 -8.38 13.71
CA ASP A 25 6.41 -8.61 13.54
C ASP A 25 6.74 -9.00 12.09
N GLY A 26 7.85 -8.48 11.57
CA GLY A 26 8.26 -8.66 10.18
C GLY A 26 7.53 -7.81 9.13
N LEU A 27 6.54 -6.99 9.49
CA LEU A 27 5.93 -6.07 8.53
C LEU A 27 6.93 -5.01 8.08
N ARG A 28 7.17 -4.95 6.77
CA ARG A 28 7.92 -3.90 6.11
C ARG A 28 6.98 -3.13 5.20
N PRO A 29 6.54 -1.91 5.57
CA PRO A 29 5.69 -1.12 4.70
C PRO A 29 6.43 -0.77 3.41
N THR A 30 5.90 -1.22 2.27
CA THR A 30 6.40 -0.85 0.94
C THR A 30 5.89 0.54 0.58
N GLY A 31 6.79 1.47 0.25
CA GLY A 31 6.41 2.83 -0.14
C GLY A 31 5.56 2.89 -1.41
N ASP A 32 4.76 3.94 -1.54
CA ASP A 32 3.80 4.14 -2.64
C ASP A 32 4.46 3.99 -4.02
N ARG A 33 5.65 4.58 -4.22
CA ARG A 33 6.41 4.51 -5.48
C ARG A 33 6.74 3.08 -5.91
N VAL A 34 7.13 2.21 -4.98
CA VAL A 34 7.49 0.82 -5.30
C VAL A 34 6.24 0.04 -5.71
N ARG A 35 5.11 0.26 -5.02
CA ARG A 35 3.84 -0.33 -5.41
C ARG A 35 3.40 0.18 -6.79
N GLU A 36 3.52 1.48 -7.04
CA GLU A 36 3.18 2.11 -8.32
C GLU A 36 3.98 1.52 -9.48
N MET A 37 5.32 1.43 -9.34
CA MET A 37 6.19 0.82 -10.34
C MET A 37 5.79 -0.61 -10.68
N LEU A 38 5.54 -1.44 -9.65
CA LEU A 38 5.10 -2.82 -9.85
C LEU A 38 3.78 -2.91 -10.61
N PHE A 39 2.76 -2.15 -10.19
CA PHE A 39 1.46 -2.20 -10.84
C PHE A 39 1.49 -1.63 -12.26
N ASN A 40 2.34 -0.64 -12.54
CA ASN A 40 2.55 -0.16 -13.90
C ASN A 40 3.11 -1.28 -14.79
N TRP A 41 4.09 -2.05 -14.32
CA TRP A 41 4.62 -3.20 -15.08
C TRP A 41 3.56 -4.27 -15.33
N LEU A 42 2.76 -4.61 -14.33
CA LEU A 42 1.70 -5.61 -14.44
C LEU A 42 0.54 -5.18 -15.36
N GLN A 43 0.35 -3.88 -15.58
CA GLN A 43 -0.64 -3.36 -16.53
C GLN A 43 -0.13 -3.36 -17.97
N MET A 44 1.19 -3.33 -18.16
CA MET A 44 1.83 -3.28 -19.48
C MET A 44 2.14 -4.67 -20.05
N SER A 45 2.05 -5.73 -19.22
CA SER A 45 2.30 -7.13 -19.60
C SER A 45 1.07 -7.83 -20.14
#